data_AF-A0ABD1S795-F1
#
_entry.id   AF-A0ABD1S795-F1
#
_cell.length_a   1.000
_cell.length_b   1.000
_cell.length_c   1.000
_cell.angle_alpha   90.00
_cell.angle_beta   90.00
_cell.angle_gamma   90.00
#
_symmetry.space_group_name_H-M   'P 1'
#
loop_
_entity.id
_entity.type
_entity.pdbx_description
1 polymer ?
#
loop_
_entity_poly.entity_id
_entity_poly.type
_entity_poly.pdbx_seq_one_letter_code
_entity_poly.pdbx_strand_id
1 'polypeptide(L)'
;MATLPLSSSLNTTAPFLTKPPSIFIHAKQRDRFRVLCEQNQKGSTKSDEISNGKFDRRNVLLGMGGLYSAANLVSSSSTFATPLAGPDFTKCSRGTNLNTSQPLDVDCCPPVATEIIDYKLPPVKKMRFRPAAHLATDEYKAKYDKAVELMKALPADDPRNFMQQANVHCAYCNLTYEQVGDSDLKIQIHNSWHFYPWHRWYLYFYERILGKLIDDPTFGLPFWNWDNPKGMAMPAMFRET
;
A
#
# COMPACT_ATOMS: atom_id res chain seq x y z
N MET A 1 -22.01 -44.76 26.45
CA MET A 1 -22.06 -45.99 25.63
C MET A 1 -22.26 -45.52 24.19
N ALA A 2 -21.18 -45.29 23.45
CA ALA A 2 -20.57 -46.25 22.52
C ALA A 2 -21.56 -46.74 21.47
N THR A 3 -21.40 -46.30 20.21
CA THR A 3 -20.92 -47.12 19.07
C THR A 3 -21.21 -46.44 17.72
N LEU A 4 -20.16 -46.29 16.89
CA LEU A 4 -20.26 -46.22 15.42
C LEU A 4 -20.52 -47.65 14.88
N PRO A 5 -21.15 -47.81 13.70
CA PRO A 5 -20.38 -48.23 12.50
C PRO A 5 -20.92 -47.57 11.19
N LEU A 6 -20.08 -47.19 10.22
CA LEU A 6 -19.40 -47.96 9.15
C LEU A 6 -20.28 -48.27 7.90
N SER A 7 -20.01 -47.49 6.84
CA SER A 7 -19.92 -47.81 5.40
C SER A 7 -20.95 -48.69 4.66
N SER A 8 -21.44 -48.19 3.51
CA SER A 8 -21.32 -48.87 2.19
C SER A 8 -21.73 -47.98 1.00
N SER A 9 -20.89 -47.99 -0.03
CA SER A 9 -20.99 -47.53 -1.44
C SER A 9 -22.13 -48.21 -2.25
N LEU A 10 -22.63 -47.83 -3.45
CA LEU A 10 -22.17 -47.14 -4.68
C LEU A 10 -23.41 -46.72 -5.53
N ASN A 11 -23.21 -45.77 -6.48
CA ASN A 11 -23.82 -45.68 -7.85
C ASN A 11 -25.33 -45.36 -8.00
N THR A 12 -25.85 -44.51 -8.91
CA THR A 12 -25.40 -43.73 -10.08
C THR A 12 -26.54 -42.73 -10.41
N THR A 13 -26.29 -41.54 -10.98
CA THR A 13 -26.89 -41.04 -12.26
C THR A 13 -26.67 -39.53 -12.51
N ALA A 14 -26.01 -39.27 -13.65
CA ALA A 14 -26.09 -38.15 -14.60
C ALA A 14 -25.89 -36.67 -14.16
N PRO A 15 -24.93 -35.94 -14.77
CA PRO A 15 -24.86 -34.49 -14.70
C PRO A 15 -25.68 -33.83 -15.84
N PHE A 16 -26.48 -32.84 -15.50
CA PHE A 16 -27.15 -31.95 -16.46
C PHE A 16 -26.10 -31.04 -17.13
N LEU A 17 -25.90 -31.24 -18.44
CA LEU A 17 -25.15 -30.35 -19.33
C LEU A 17 -26.06 -29.20 -19.80
N THR A 18 -25.80 -27.98 -19.35
CA THR A 18 -26.32 -26.76 -19.99
C THR A 18 -25.26 -26.16 -20.92
N LYS A 19 -25.54 -26.15 -22.23
CA LYS A 19 -24.72 -25.46 -23.26
C LYS A 19 -24.76 -23.94 -23.05
N PRO A 20 -23.65 -23.20 -23.20
CA PRO A 20 -23.67 -21.75 -23.36
C PRO A 20 -23.89 -21.36 -24.84
N PRO A 21 -24.44 -20.17 -25.11
CA PRO A 21 -24.76 -19.72 -26.47
C PRO A 21 -23.51 -19.28 -27.23
N SER A 22 -23.49 -19.56 -28.53
CA SER A 22 -22.46 -19.06 -29.46
C SER A 22 -22.77 -17.64 -29.89
N ILE A 23 -21.96 -16.67 -29.45
CA ILE A 23 -21.94 -15.31 -30.00
C ILE A 23 -20.78 -15.23 -30.99
N PHE A 24 -21.11 -15.05 -32.26
CA PHE A 24 -20.14 -14.76 -33.31
C PHE A 24 -19.68 -13.30 -33.19
N ILE A 25 -18.38 -13.09 -32.94
CA ILE A 25 -17.75 -11.78 -33.11
C ILE A 25 -16.72 -11.92 -34.24
N HIS A 26 -17.07 -11.41 -35.41
CA HIS A 26 -16.11 -11.16 -36.48
C HIS A 26 -15.14 -10.06 -36.07
N ALA A 27 -13.97 -10.44 -35.55
CA ALA A 27 -12.85 -9.53 -35.41
C ALA A 27 -12.04 -9.54 -36.71
N LYS A 28 -12.06 -8.42 -37.44
CA LYS A 28 -11.13 -8.15 -38.56
C LYS A 28 -9.70 -8.25 -38.06
N GLN A 29 -8.94 -9.19 -38.61
CA GLN A 29 -7.51 -9.37 -38.36
C GLN A 29 -6.77 -8.13 -38.89
N ARG A 30 -6.27 -7.27 -37.99
CA ARG A 30 -5.28 -6.24 -38.35
C ARG A 30 -3.90 -6.87 -38.27
N ASP A 31 -3.09 -6.64 -39.31
CA ASP A 31 -1.75 -7.18 -39.46
C ASP A 31 -0.90 -6.99 -38.20
N ARG A 32 -0.45 -8.10 -37.63
CA ARG A 32 0.55 -8.10 -36.56
C ARG A 32 1.90 -7.81 -37.20
N PHE A 33 2.45 -6.62 -36.95
CA PHE A 33 3.87 -6.36 -37.15
C PHE A 33 4.67 -7.34 -36.27
N ARG A 34 5.40 -8.26 -36.91
CA ARG A 34 6.25 -9.24 -36.25
C ARG A 34 7.67 -8.69 -36.24
N VAL A 35 8.09 -8.11 -35.11
CA VAL A 35 9.48 -7.72 -34.90
C VAL A 35 10.27 -8.97 -34.54
N LEU A 36 11.16 -9.41 -35.43
CA LEU A 36 12.11 -10.48 -35.18
C LEU A 36 13.43 -9.85 -34.70
N CYS A 37 13.80 -10.07 -33.44
CA CYS A 37 15.16 -9.78 -32.98
C CYS A 37 16.00 -11.04 -33.20
N GLU A 38 16.93 -10.97 -34.15
CA GLU A 38 17.93 -11.99 -34.38
C GLU A 38 19.08 -11.79 -33.38
N GLN A 39 19.25 -12.73 -32.45
CA GLN A 39 20.36 -12.74 -31.51
C GLN A 39 21.42 -13.70 -32.06
N ASN A 40 22.50 -13.14 -32.58
CA ASN A 40 23.68 -13.89 -33.04
C ASN A 40 24.27 -14.72 -31.90
N GLN A 41 24.05 -16.04 -31.92
CA GLN A 41 24.79 -16.97 -31.08
C GLN A 41 26.10 -17.36 -31.79
N LYS A 42 27.23 -16.78 -31.35
CA LYS A 42 28.53 -17.45 -31.48
C LYS A 42 28.65 -18.45 -30.34
N GLY A 43 28.74 -19.72 -30.70
CA GLY A 43 28.62 -20.84 -29.78
C GLY A 43 29.80 -21.05 -28.84
N SER A 44 29.54 -21.87 -27.82
CA SER A 44 30.45 -22.92 -27.39
C SER A 44 29.65 -23.97 -26.64
N THR A 45 29.68 -25.19 -27.16
CA THR A 45 29.19 -26.42 -26.54
C THR A 45 29.95 -26.72 -25.26
N LYS A 46 29.23 -27.01 -24.17
CA LYS A 46 29.61 -28.06 -23.21
C LYS A 46 28.42 -28.46 -22.33
N SER A 47 28.43 -29.75 -22.05
CA SER A 47 27.42 -30.65 -21.52
C SER A 47 27.05 -30.43 -20.05
N ASP A 48 25.75 -30.61 -19.78
CA ASP A 48 25.08 -31.15 -18.60
C ASP A 48 25.57 -30.76 -17.18
N GLU A 49 24.79 -29.90 -16.54
CA GLU A 49 24.39 -30.10 -15.13
C GLU A 49 22.94 -29.63 -14.94
N ILE A 50 22.12 -30.51 -14.36
CA ILE A 50 20.70 -30.31 -14.08
C ILE A 50 20.55 -29.23 -13.00
N SER A 51 20.36 -27.98 -13.41
CA SER A 51 20.00 -26.91 -12.46
C SER A 51 18.48 -26.91 -12.28
N ASN A 52 18.05 -27.32 -11.09
CA ASN A 52 16.70 -27.22 -10.58
C ASN A 52 16.05 -25.86 -10.93
N GLY A 53 14.95 -25.90 -11.67
CA GLY A 53 13.79 -25.03 -11.53
C GLY A 53 14.04 -23.54 -11.30
N LYS A 54 14.83 -22.89 -12.16
CA LYS A 54 14.90 -21.43 -12.17
C LYS A 54 13.69 -20.87 -12.92
N PHE A 55 12.59 -20.65 -12.21
CA PHE A 55 11.46 -19.92 -12.78
C PHE A 55 11.87 -18.46 -12.98
N ASP A 56 11.98 -18.04 -14.23
CA ASP A 56 12.07 -16.62 -14.60
C ASP A 56 10.83 -15.89 -14.03
N ARG A 57 11.01 -14.71 -13.42
CA ARG A 57 9.94 -13.92 -12.78
C ARG A 57 8.78 -13.60 -13.74
N ARG A 58 9.02 -13.70 -15.05
CA ARG A 58 8.01 -13.55 -16.11
C ARG A 58 7.01 -14.71 -16.19
N ASN A 59 7.31 -15.86 -15.59
CA ASN A 59 6.43 -17.04 -15.60
C ASN A 59 5.38 -17.07 -14.47
N VAL A 60 5.37 -16.08 -13.57
CA VAL A 60 4.36 -15.98 -12.49
C VAL A 60 2.95 -15.68 -13.03
N LEU A 61 2.83 -15.20 -14.28
CA LEU A 61 1.54 -14.91 -14.91
C LEU A 61 1.01 -16.02 -15.83
N LEU A 62 1.69 -17.17 -15.94
CA LEU A 62 1.20 -18.32 -16.72
C LEU A 62 0.26 -19.26 -15.93
N GLY A 63 -0.09 -18.91 -14.70
CA GLY A 63 -0.99 -19.71 -13.85
C GLY A 63 -2.48 -19.42 -13.98
N MET A 64 -2.91 -18.50 -14.85
CA MET A 64 -4.32 -18.09 -14.97
C MET A 64 -4.93 -18.35 -16.36
N GLY A 65 -4.60 -19.48 -16.99
CA GLY A 65 -5.18 -19.82 -18.29
C GLY A 65 -5.28 -21.33 -18.53
N GLY A 66 -6.47 -21.88 -18.29
CA GLY A 66 -6.99 -23.03 -19.03
C GLY A 66 -6.44 -24.40 -18.67
N LEU A 67 -7.36 -25.32 -18.36
CA LEU A 67 -7.18 -26.78 -18.28
C LEU A 67 -6.22 -27.27 -19.38
N TYR A 68 -5.10 -27.91 -19.03
CA TYR A 68 -4.45 -29.06 -19.69
C TYR A 68 -3.03 -29.22 -19.10
N SER A 69 -2.89 -29.81 -17.91
CA SER A 69 -1.63 -30.38 -17.42
C SER A 69 -1.89 -31.23 -16.17
N ALA A 70 -2.33 -32.47 -16.36
CA ALA A 70 -2.41 -33.49 -15.30
C ALA A 70 -1.07 -34.22 -15.13
N ALA A 71 0.04 -33.49 -15.04
CA ALA A 71 1.37 -34.07 -14.81
C ALA A 71 2.36 -33.02 -14.30
N ASN A 72 2.13 -32.49 -13.09
CA ASN A 72 3.15 -31.93 -12.21
C ASN A 72 2.49 -31.55 -10.87
N LEU A 73 2.11 -32.55 -10.09
CA LEU A 73 1.81 -32.36 -8.66
C LEU A 73 3.14 -32.29 -7.90
N VAL A 74 4.02 -31.36 -8.29
CA VAL A 74 5.18 -31.03 -7.46
C VAL A 74 4.59 -30.28 -6.28
N SER A 75 4.78 -30.82 -5.07
CA SER A 75 4.41 -30.19 -3.81
C SER A 75 4.83 -28.73 -3.88
N SER A 76 3.86 -27.83 -4.04
CA SER A 76 4.14 -26.42 -4.08
C SER A 76 4.71 -26.08 -2.70
N SER A 77 6.01 -25.85 -2.64
CA SER A 77 6.59 -25.06 -1.57
C SER A 77 5.78 -23.77 -1.58
N SER A 78 4.86 -23.67 -0.63
CA SER A 78 3.97 -22.53 -0.51
C SER A 78 4.89 -21.33 -0.37
N THR A 79 4.93 -20.46 -1.38
CA THR A 79 5.71 -19.24 -1.30
C THR A 79 4.99 -18.34 -0.31
N PHE A 80 5.33 -18.47 0.96
CA PHE A 80 4.81 -17.62 2.01
C PHE A 80 5.32 -16.21 1.75
N ALA A 81 4.39 -15.27 1.62
CA ALA A 81 4.73 -13.87 1.62
C ALA A 81 5.16 -13.48 3.04
N THR A 82 6.27 -12.77 3.16
CA THR A 82 6.69 -12.10 4.40
C THR A 82 6.46 -10.60 4.20
N PRO A 83 5.21 -10.10 4.32
CA PRO A 83 4.93 -8.67 4.20
C PRO A 83 5.62 -7.90 5.33
N LEU A 84 5.94 -6.63 5.07
CA LEU A 84 6.44 -5.74 6.10
C LEU A 84 5.33 -5.53 7.15
N ALA A 85 5.57 -6.00 8.37
CA ALA A 85 4.66 -5.79 9.49
C ALA A 85 4.72 -4.35 10.02
N GLY A 86 3.67 -3.92 10.70
CA GLY A 86 3.71 -2.67 11.47
C GLY A 86 4.77 -2.74 12.58
N PRO A 87 5.35 -1.59 12.98
CA PRO A 87 6.34 -1.55 14.06
C PRO A 87 5.74 -1.93 15.41
N ASP A 88 6.60 -2.40 16.31
CA ASP A 88 6.33 -2.36 17.74
C ASP A 88 6.54 -0.93 18.24
N PHE A 89 5.45 -0.23 18.54
CA PHE A 89 5.49 1.17 18.98
C PHE A 89 6.21 1.37 20.32
N THR A 90 6.40 0.31 21.12
CA THR A 90 7.18 0.38 22.37
C THR A 90 8.69 0.43 22.14
N LYS A 91 9.15 0.08 20.93
CA LYS A 91 10.56 -0.01 20.54
C LYS A 91 11.02 1.12 19.62
N CYS A 92 10.37 2.28 19.70
CA CYS A 92 10.85 3.45 18.98
C CYS A 92 12.21 3.89 19.52
N SER A 93 13.19 4.07 18.63
CA SER A 93 14.53 4.55 18.99
C SER A 93 14.83 5.91 18.34
N ARG A 94 15.92 6.54 18.78
CA ARG A 94 16.48 7.71 18.08
C ARG A 94 16.75 7.36 16.62
N GLY A 95 16.27 8.19 15.71
CA GLY A 95 16.43 7.97 14.28
C GLY A 95 17.79 8.39 13.74
N THR A 96 18.00 8.14 12.46
CA THR A 96 19.22 8.43 11.73
C THR A 96 18.94 9.47 10.64
N ASN A 97 19.80 10.47 10.56
CA ASN A 97 19.83 11.40 9.45
C ASN A 97 20.39 10.68 8.22
N LEU A 98 19.55 10.49 7.19
CA LEU A 98 19.91 9.70 6.01
C LEU A 98 20.98 10.36 5.13
N ASN A 99 21.23 11.67 5.28
CA ASN A 99 22.25 12.39 4.52
C ASN A 99 23.63 12.30 5.19
N THR A 100 23.68 12.37 6.53
CA THR A 100 24.94 12.42 7.29
C THR A 100 25.29 11.10 7.97
N SER A 101 24.36 10.15 8.01
CA SER A 101 24.45 8.90 8.80
C SER A 101 24.69 9.13 10.29
N GLN A 102 24.35 10.31 10.80
CA GLN A 102 24.43 10.66 12.22
C GLN A 102 23.08 10.49 12.90
N PRO A 103 23.03 10.35 14.23
CA PRO A 103 21.78 10.36 14.96
C PRO A 103 20.99 11.67 14.71
N LEU A 104 19.66 11.57 14.65
CA LEU A 104 18.79 12.75 14.57
C LEU A 104 18.90 13.60 15.84
N ASP A 105 18.86 14.91 15.66
CA ASP A 105 18.81 15.93 16.71
C ASP A 105 17.43 15.99 17.38
N VAL A 106 16.38 15.61 16.66
CA VAL A 106 15.00 15.53 17.16
C VAL A 106 14.63 14.13 17.65
N ASP A 107 13.78 14.08 18.69
CA ASP A 107 13.09 12.86 19.09
C ASP A 107 11.75 12.76 18.36
N CYS A 108 11.59 11.72 17.57
CA CYS A 108 10.44 11.51 16.71
C CYS A 108 9.49 10.44 17.23
N CYS A 109 9.72 9.93 18.44
CA CYS A 109 8.89 8.85 18.97
C CYS A 109 7.50 9.38 19.35
N PRO A 110 6.43 8.86 18.73
CA PRO A 110 5.06 9.24 19.09
C PRO A 110 4.72 8.73 20.50
N PRO A 111 3.64 9.22 21.12
CA PRO A 111 3.17 8.70 22.39
C PRO A 111 2.87 7.21 22.24
N VAL A 112 3.24 6.41 23.25
CA VAL A 112 3.10 4.96 23.19
C VAL A 112 1.62 4.59 23.18
N ALA A 113 1.19 3.90 22.13
CA ALA A 113 -0.11 3.25 22.09
C ALA A 113 -0.01 1.87 22.76
N THR A 114 -0.81 1.63 23.80
CA THR A 114 -0.84 0.35 24.52
C THR A 114 -1.75 -0.69 23.88
N GLU A 115 -2.68 -0.26 23.03
CA GLU A 115 -3.65 -1.12 22.36
C GLU A 115 -3.72 -0.79 20.87
N ILE A 116 -3.38 -1.76 20.03
CA ILE A 116 -3.49 -1.67 18.58
C ILE A 116 -4.73 -2.45 18.16
N ILE A 117 -5.67 -1.77 17.53
CA ILE A 117 -6.91 -2.38 17.04
C ILE A 117 -6.91 -2.47 15.51
N ASP A 118 -7.56 -3.51 14.99
CA ASP A 118 -7.76 -3.64 13.55
C ASP A 118 -8.64 -2.52 13.01
N TYR A 119 -8.16 -1.90 11.93
CA TYR A 119 -8.89 -0.81 11.30
C TYR A 119 -10.17 -1.31 10.63
N LYS A 120 -11.29 -0.65 10.94
CA LYS A 120 -12.60 -0.90 10.32
C LYS A 120 -12.99 0.31 9.47
N LEU A 121 -13.27 0.08 8.19
CA LEU A 121 -13.67 1.13 7.27
C LEU A 121 -15.02 1.73 7.73
N PRO A 122 -15.09 3.06 8.01
CA PRO A 122 -16.33 3.68 8.42
C PRO A 122 -17.31 3.80 7.24
N PRO A 123 -18.62 3.77 7.48
CA PRO A 123 -19.61 4.00 6.44
C PRO A 123 -19.46 5.42 5.88
N VAL A 124 -19.43 5.55 4.56
CA VAL A 124 -19.30 6.84 3.88
C VAL A 124 -20.69 7.35 3.49
N LYS A 125 -21.21 8.30 4.27
CA LYS A 125 -22.50 8.95 3.98
C LYS A 125 -22.36 10.11 3.00
N LYS A 126 -21.25 10.84 3.09
CA LYS A 126 -20.90 11.96 2.22
C LYS A 126 -19.43 11.84 1.84
N MET A 127 -19.15 11.91 0.55
CA MET A 127 -17.77 11.89 0.04
C MET A 127 -17.08 13.21 0.39
N ARG A 128 -15.83 13.11 0.84
CA ARG A 128 -14.95 14.27 1.03
C ARG A 128 -14.35 14.65 -0.31
N PHE A 129 -14.33 15.94 -0.61
CA PHE A 129 -13.69 16.48 -1.79
C PHE A 129 -12.44 17.26 -1.38
N ARG A 130 -11.30 16.93 -2.00
CA ARG A 130 -10.02 17.61 -1.80
C ARG A 130 -9.89 18.72 -2.83
N PRO A 131 -9.98 20.01 -2.45
CA PRO A 131 -9.88 21.09 -3.43
C PRO A 131 -8.42 21.36 -3.82
N ALA A 132 -8.23 21.90 -5.03
CA ALA A 132 -6.93 22.44 -5.42
C ALA A 132 -6.64 23.71 -4.61
N ALA A 133 -5.49 23.74 -3.91
CA ALA A 133 -5.17 24.82 -2.97
C ALA A 133 -5.17 26.23 -3.61
N HIS A 134 -4.75 26.35 -4.88
CA HIS A 134 -4.73 27.63 -5.59
C HIS A 134 -6.11 28.16 -5.99
N LEU A 135 -7.17 27.34 -5.87
CA LEU A 135 -8.56 27.70 -6.13
C LEU A 135 -9.42 27.73 -4.86
N ALA A 136 -8.80 27.60 -3.69
CA ALA A 136 -9.51 27.63 -2.42
C ALA A 136 -10.21 28.98 -2.22
N THR A 137 -11.50 28.94 -1.85
CA THR A 137 -12.25 30.14 -1.46
C THR A 137 -11.78 30.64 -0.09
N ASP A 138 -12.09 31.88 0.25
CA ASP A 138 -11.69 32.45 1.55
C ASP A 138 -12.37 31.72 2.72
N GLU A 139 -13.60 31.24 2.54
CA GLU A 139 -14.27 30.41 3.55
C GLU A 139 -13.55 29.09 3.77
N TYR A 140 -13.05 28.46 2.69
CA TYR A 140 -12.30 27.23 2.81
C TYR A 140 -10.95 27.45 3.50
N LYS A 141 -10.24 28.54 3.14
CA LYS A 141 -8.96 28.90 3.79
C LYS A 141 -9.17 29.10 5.29
N ALA A 142 -10.11 29.94 5.69
CA ALA A 142 -10.44 30.18 7.10
C ALA A 142 -10.77 28.88 7.85
N LYS A 143 -11.52 27.97 7.22
CA LYS A 143 -11.81 26.64 7.79
C LYS A 143 -10.55 25.77 7.96
N TYR A 144 -9.69 25.74 6.94
CA TYR A 144 -8.43 24.99 6.98
C TYR A 144 -7.50 25.55 8.07
N ASP A 145 -7.35 26.87 8.12
CA ASP A 145 -6.52 27.56 9.11
C ASP A 145 -7.03 27.27 10.52
N LYS A 146 -8.35 27.32 10.73
CA LYS A 146 -8.93 26.97 12.02
C LYS A 146 -8.63 25.53 12.44
N ALA A 147 -8.71 24.58 11.51
CA ALA A 147 -8.41 23.19 11.81
C ALA A 147 -6.94 22.98 12.20
N VAL A 148 -6.01 23.66 11.50
CA VAL A 148 -4.58 23.60 11.80
C VAL A 148 -4.25 24.34 13.11
N GLU A 149 -4.86 25.50 13.36
CA GLU A 149 -4.76 26.24 14.63
C GLU A 149 -5.14 25.35 15.81
N LEU A 150 -6.31 24.70 15.75
CA LEU A 150 -6.78 23.79 16.79
C LEU A 150 -5.87 22.58 16.95
N MET A 151 -5.34 22.02 15.85
CA MET A 151 -4.39 20.91 15.90
C MET A 151 -3.07 21.29 16.59
N LYS A 152 -2.59 22.52 16.37
CA LYS A 152 -1.39 23.06 17.05
C LYS A 152 -1.65 23.37 18.52
N ALA A 153 -2.88 23.75 18.88
CA ALA A 153 -3.28 24.08 20.24
C ALA A 153 -3.53 22.85 21.15
N LEU A 154 -3.57 21.63 20.58
CA LEU A 154 -3.67 20.41 21.37
C LEU A 154 -2.46 20.26 22.32
N PRO A 155 -2.61 19.52 23.44
CA PRO A 155 -1.48 19.16 24.29
C PRO A 155 -0.35 18.50 23.50
N ALA A 156 0.91 18.73 23.88
CA ALA A 156 2.07 18.23 23.15
C ALA A 156 2.14 16.68 23.11
N ASP A 157 1.57 16.01 24.11
CA ASP A 157 1.46 14.57 24.24
C ASP A 157 0.21 13.98 23.57
N ASP A 158 -0.75 14.82 23.10
CA ASP A 158 -1.89 14.34 22.33
C ASP A 158 -1.38 13.80 20.98
N PRO A 159 -1.64 12.52 20.63
CA PRO A 159 -1.14 11.93 19.38
C PRO A 159 -1.66 12.64 18.12
N ARG A 160 -2.71 13.47 18.24
CA ARG A 160 -3.29 14.28 17.17
C ARG A 160 -2.64 15.66 17.04
N ASN A 161 -1.82 16.07 18.00
CA ASN A 161 -1.12 17.35 17.97
C ASN A 161 -0.30 17.49 16.68
N PHE A 162 -0.17 18.72 16.19
CA PHE A 162 0.55 19.04 14.96
C PHE A 162 1.97 18.45 14.92
N MET A 163 2.74 18.56 16.00
CA MET A 163 4.09 17.99 16.09
C MET A 163 4.07 16.47 16.20
N GLN A 164 3.07 15.89 16.86
CA GLN A 164 2.94 14.43 16.93
C GLN A 164 2.61 13.83 15.56
N GLN A 165 1.79 14.50 14.75
CA GLN A 165 1.57 14.10 13.35
C GLN A 165 2.88 14.20 12.54
N ALA A 166 3.66 15.27 12.70
CA ALA A 166 4.98 15.38 12.05
C ALA A 166 5.95 14.27 12.49
N ASN A 167 5.94 13.92 13.77
CA ASN A 167 6.76 12.86 14.35
C ASN A 167 6.42 11.47 13.77
N VAL A 168 5.14 11.20 13.44
CA VAL A 168 4.78 9.96 12.71
C VAL A 168 5.56 9.85 11.40
N HIS A 169 5.66 10.93 10.61
CA HIS A 169 6.46 10.89 9.39
C HIS A 169 7.94 10.68 9.69
N CYS A 170 8.52 11.45 10.61
CA CYS A 170 9.93 11.28 10.98
C CYS A 170 10.24 9.83 11.39
N ALA A 171 9.43 9.22 12.26
CA ALA A 171 9.67 7.89 12.79
C ALA A 171 9.75 6.82 11.68
N TYR A 172 8.77 6.79 10.77
CA TYR A 172 8.74 5.81 9.68
C TYR A 172 9.78 6.05 8.57
N CYS A 173 10.38 7.25 8.53
CA CYS A 173 11.25 7.67 7.43
C CYS A 173 12.72 7.76 7.84
N ASN A 174 13.02 7.78 9.14
CA ASN A 174 14.37 7.97 9.66
C ASN A 174 14.85 6.78 10.52
N LEU A 175 14.43 5.56 10.17
CA LEU A 175 14.96 4.32 10.73
C LEU A 175 14.77 4.17 12.26
N THR A 176 13.70 4.73 12.82
CA THR A 176 13.44 4.66 14.28
C THR A 176 12.86 3.32 14.71
N TYR A 177 12.27 2.56 13.79
CA TYR A 177 11.62 1.28 14.08
C TYR A 177 12.36 0.11 13.45
N GLU A 178 12.44 -0.97 14.21
CA GLU A 178 12.91 -2.28 13.73
C GLU A 178 11.82 -3.02 12.98
N GLN A 179 12.21 -3.93 12.09
CA GLN A 179 11.28 -4.88 11.49
C GLN A 179 10.98 -5.99 12.49
N VAL A 180 9.70 -6.33 12.67
CA VAL A 180 9.30 -7.39 13.58
C VAL A 180 9.90 -8.72 13.12
N GLY A 181 10.69 -9.34 14.00
CA GLY A 181 11.39 -10.60 13.72
C GLY A 181 12.82 -10.45 13.18
N ASP A 182 13.28 -9.23 12.90
CA ASP A 182 14.65 -8.93 12.49
C ASP A 182 15.06 -7.53 12.98
N SER A 183 15.80 -7.50 14.10
CA SER A 183 16.26 -6.25 14.73
C SER A 183 17.39 -5.55 13.95
N ASP A 184 18.06 -6.26 13.04
CA ASP A 184 19.14 -5.69 12.22
C ASP A 184 18.55 -4.87 11.05
N LEU A 185 17.28 -5.11 10.72
CA LEU A 185 16.56 -4.36 9.71
C LEU A 185 15.69 -3.27 10.33
N LYS A 186 15.74 -2.09 9.71
CA LYS A 186 14.89 -0.95 10.07
C LYS A 186 13.77 -0.76 9.05
N ILE A 187 12.64 -0.21 9.50
CA ILE A 187 11.53 0.18 8.63
C ILE A 187 11.94 1.43 7.84
N GLN A 188 11.71 1.38 6.53
CA GLN A 188 11.85 2.52 5.63
C GLN A 188 10.72 2.49 4.62
N ILE A 189 9.88 3.52 4.65
CA ILE A 189 8.70 3.61 3.76
C ILE A 189 9.01 4.33 2.44
N HIS A 190 10.12 5.07 2.38
CA HIS A 190 10.60 5.71 1.16
C HIS A 190 11.35 4.75 0.25
N ASN A 191 11.51 5.15 -1.02
CA ASN A 191 12.31 4.43 -2.03
C ASN A 191 11.89 2.97 -2.25
N SER A 192 10.64 2.64 -1.93
CA SER A 192 10.06 1.32 -2.12
C SER A 192 8.58 1.43 -2.49
N TRP A 193 7.94 0.29 -2.78
CA TRP A 193 6.51 0.23 -3.08
C TRP A 193 5.58 0.68 -1.92
N HIS A 194 6.12 0.87 -0.71
CA HIS A 194 5.35 1.27 0.48
C HIS A 194 5.07 2.77 0.47
N PHE A 195 5.79 3.54 -0.35
CA PHE A 195 5.68 4.99 -0.43
C PHE A 195 4.23 5.45 -0.57
N TYR A 196 3.53 5.00 -1.62
CA TYR A 196 2.15 5.41 -1.86
C TYR A 196 1.14 4.93 -0.82
N PRO A 197 1.07 3.63 -0.46
CA PRO A 197 0.07 3.16 0.50
C PRO A 197 0.30 3.76 1.90
N TRP A 198 1.54 3.91 2.35
CA TRP A 198 1.84 4.52 3.65
C TRP A 198 1.39 5.98 3.70
N HIS A 199 1.78 6.81 2.72
CA HIS A 199 1.38 8.22 2.67
C HIS A 199 -0.13 8.39 2.52
N ARG A 200 -0.80 7.48 1.79
CA ARG A 200 -2.27 7.48 1.67
C ARG A 200 -2.92 7.29 3.04
N TRP A 201 -2.44 6.34 3.85
CA TRP A 201 -2.96 6.09 5.20
C TRP A 201 -2.61 7.23 6.16
N TYR A 202 -1.39 7.76 6.09
CA TYR A 202 -0.98 8.91 6.89
C TYR A 202 -1.92 10.11 6.64
N LEU A 203 -2.13 10.48 5.38
CA LEU A 203 -3.06 11.56 5.03
C LEU A 203 -4.53 11.22 5.30
N TYR A 204 -4.91 9.95 5.23
CA TYR A 204 -6.28 9.51 5.56
C TYR A 204 -6.63 9.85 7.01
N PHE A 205 -5.76 9.51 7.96
CA PHE A 205 -5.99 9.83 9.37
C PHE A 205 -5.80 11.32 9.65
N TYR A 206 -4.78 11.95 9.07
CA TYR A 206 -4.53 13.39 9.22
C TYR A 206 -5.75 14.25 8.82
N GLU A 207 -6.34 13.98 7.65
CA GLU A 207 -7.55 14.67 7.18
C GLU A 207 -8.75 14.46 8.11
N ARG A 208 -8.91 13.26 8.67
CA ARG A 208 -9.98 12.96 9.63
C ARG A 208 -9.80 13.66 10.96
N ILE A 209 -8.57 13.78 11.43
CA ILE A 209 -8.25 14.53 12.65
C ILE A 209 -8.63 15.99 12.45
N LEU A 210 -8.17 16.62 11.37
CA LEU A 210 -8.51 18.02 11.05
C LEU A 210 -10.02 18.23 10.99
N GLY A 211 -10.75 17.41 10.22
CA GLY A 211 -12.20 17.51 10.13
C GLY A 211 -12.92 17.33 11.48
N LYS A 212 -12.41 16.46 12.35
CA LYS A 212 -12.96 16.26 13.70
C LYS A 212 -12.72 17.46 14.63
N LEU A 213 -11.61 18.19 14.48
CA LEU A 213 -11.30 19.34 15.32
C LEU A 213 -12.22 20.54 15.06
N ILE A 214 -12.82 20.62 13.87
CA ILE A 214 -13.74 21.69 13.48
C ILE A 214 -15.18 21.19 13.25
N ASP A 215 -15.49 19.98 13.70
CA ASP A 215 -16.80 19.34 13.52
C ASP A 215 -17.32 19.29 12.07
N ASP A 216 -16.41 19.20 11.09
CA ASP A 216 -16.73 19.05 9.68
C ASP A 216 -16.47 17.60 9.20
N PRO A 217 -17.51 16.75 9.13
CA PRO A 217 -17.35 15.36 8.67
C PRO A 217 -16.96 15.26 7.19
N THR A 218 -17.16 16.33 6.42
CA THR A 218 -16.90 16.43 4.98
C THR A 218 -15.60 17.16 4.63
N PHE A 219 -14.82 17.58 5.63
CA PHE A 219 -13.52 18.20 5.42
C PHE A 219 -12.62 17.30 4.55
N GLY A 220 -12.19 17.83 3.41
CA GLY A 220 -11.20 17.21 2.54
C GLY A 220 -9.95 18.06 2.50
N LEU A 221 -8.77 17.45 2.64
CA LEU A 221 -7.49 18.15 2.67
C LEU A 221 -7.20 18.82 1.32
N PRO A 222 -6.70 20.07 1.26
CA PRO A 222 -6.36 20.67 -0.03
C PRO A 222 -5.14 19.96 -0.61
N PHE A 223 -5.04 19.90 -1.94
CA PHE A 223 -3.84 19.41 -2.61
C PHE A 223 -3.16 20.52 -3.39
N TRP A 224 -1.82 20.50 -3.40
CA TRP A 224 -1.04 21.38 -4.25
C TRP A 224 -1.08 20.82 -5.68
N ASN A 225 -1.79 21.52 -6.57
CA ASN A 225 -2.01 21.14 -7.96
C ASN A 225 -0.85 21.60 -8.87
N TRP A 226 0.37 21.16 -8.56
CA TRP A 226 1.60 21.60 -9.24
C TRP A 226 1.78 21.00 -10.64
N ASP A 227 0.97 20.02 -11.02
CA ASP A 227 0.89 19.48 -12.38
C ASP A 227 0.07 20.39 -13.33
N ASN A 228 -0.68 21.34 -12.78
CA ASN A 228 -1.37 22.37 -13.54
C ASN A 228 -0.57 23.69 -13.54
N PRO A 229 -0.35 24.36 -14.71
CA PRO A 229 0.38 25.62 -14.77
C PRO A 229 -0.10 26.70 -13.78
N LYS A 230 -1.41 26.78 -13.50
CA LYS A 230 -1.96 27.76 -12.55
C LYS A 230 -1.71 27.40 -11.08
N GLY A 231 -1.41 26.14 -10.79
CA GLY A 231 -1.13 25.64 -9.45
C GLY A 231 0.34 25.32 -9.19
N MET A 232 1.24 25.57 -10.14
CA MET A 232 2.69 25.31 -9.99
C MET A 232 3.35 26.15 -8.89
N ALA A 233 2.96 27.42 -8.74
CA ALA A 233 3.48 28.27 -7.69
C ALA A 233 2.99 27.83 -6.30
N MET A 234 3.77 28.11 -5.27
CA MET A 234 3.35 27.90 -3.88
C MET A 234 2.01 28.61 -3.64
N PRO A 235 0.94 27.90 -3.23
CA PRO A 235 -0.38 28.50 -3.06
C PRO A 235 -0.36 29.63 -2.03
N ALA A 236 -1.07 30.73 -2.32
CA ALA A 236 -1.07 31.93 -1.48
C ALA A 236 -1.48 31.66 -0.03
N MET A 237 -2.43 30.75 0.19
CA MET A 237 -2.94 30.36 1.51
C MET A 237 -1.87 29.81 2.48
N PHE A 238 -0.67 29.46 2.00
CA PHE A 238 0.43 28.98 2.85
C PHE A 238 1.56 30.01 3.03
N ARG A 239 1.44 31.20 2.43
CA ARG A 239 2.44 32.27 2.51
C ARG A 239 2.04 33.38 3.47
N GLU A 240 0.76 33.44 3.82
CA GLU A 240 0.19 34.45 4.70
C GLU A 240 0.33 33.93 6.15
N THR A 241 1.09 34.67 6.96
CA THR A 241 1.36 34.40 8.39
C THR A 241 0.64 35.40 9.27
#